data_AF-A0AAD9ESY3-F1
#
_entry.id   AF-A0AAD9ESY3-F1
#
_cell.length_a   1.000
_cell.length_b   1.000
_cell.length_c   1.000
_cell.angle_alpha   90.00
_cell.angle_beta   90.00
_cell.angle_gamma   90.00
#
_symmetry.space_group_name_H-M   'P 1'
#
loop_
_entity.id
_entity.type
_entity.pdbx_description
1 polymer ?
#
loop_
_entity_poly.entity_id
_entity_poly.type
_entity_poly.pdbx_seq_one_letter_code
_entity_poly.pdbx_strand_id
1 'polypeptide(L)'
;MHPWQPGGEGVPQEMAGTMILIAALHFNENANRVQGVTKTGEAMYSIKYPKGRKGAAVLRRVLESPTYELLAEVVKECTDKENVEAEFAVEPVIVPPPLCAQFPHPEKADFVKQHLSRFKKK
;
A
#
# COMPACT_ATOMS: atom_id res chain seq x y z
N MET A 1 -38.75 0.01 -20.73
CA MET A 1 -37.29 0.21 -20.61
C MET A 1 -37.07 1.64 -20.15
N HIS A 2 -36.82 1.85 -18.86
CA HIS A 2 -36.48 3.18 -18.36
C HIS A 2 -34.99 3.42 -18.56
N PRO A 3 -34.59 4.57 -19.15
CA PRO A 3 -33.19 4.92 -19.28
C PRO A 3 -32.55 5.16 -17.91
N TRP A 4 -31.35 4.63 -17.73
CA TRP A 4 -30.50 4.83 -16.56
C TRP A 4 -30.17 6.31 -16.42
N GLN A 5 -30.45 6.89 -15.24
CA GLN A 5 -30.01 8.23 -14.86
C GLN A 5 -28.85 8.10 -13.86
N PRO A 6 -27.69 8.75 -14.11
CA PRO A 6 -26.61 8.79 -13.14
C PRO A 6 -27.01 9.72 -12.00
N GLY A 7 -27.58 9.15 -10.94
CA GLY A 7 -27.69 9.79 -9.63
C GLY A 7 -26.46 9.43 -8.80
N GLY A 8 -25.59 10.40 -8.57
CA GLY A 8 -24.41 10.27 -7.72
C GLY A 8 -23.55 11.49 -7.92
N GLU A 9 -23.67 12.44 -7.00
CA GLU A 9 -22.93 13.70 -6.95
C GLU A 9 -21.46 13.46 -7.29
N GLY A 10 -21.02 14.02 -8.42
CA GLY A 10 -19.61 14.04 -8.76
C GLY A 10 -18.86 14.71 -7.62
N VAL A 11 -17.77 14.08 -7.19
CA VAL A 11 -16.82 14.70 -6.25
C VAL A 11 -16.55 16.12 -6.77
N PRO A 12 -16.79 17.17 -5.95
CA PRO A 12 -16.61 18.55 -6.39
C PRO A 12 -15.25 18.69 -7.07
N GLN A 13 -15.22 19.33 -8.24
CA GLN A 13 -14.02 19.44 -9.06
C GLN A 13 -12.83 20.08 -8.31
N GLU A 14 -13.11 20.87 -7.26
CA GLU A 14 -12.14 21.43 -6.32
C GLU A 14 -11.49 20.36 -5.40
N MET A 15 -12.25 19.38 -4.92
CA MET A 15 -11.75 18.27 -4.09
C MET A 15 -10.84 17.31 -4.87
N ALA A 16 -11.10 17.16 -6.18
CA ALA A 16 -10.24 16.34 -7.05
C ALA A 16 -8.83 16.95 -7.21
N GLY A 17 -8.71 18.28 -7.25
CA GLY A 17 -7.42 18.98 -7.34
C GLY A 17 -6.54 18.74 -6.11
N THR A 18 -7.13 18.81 -4.91
CA THR A 18 -6.42 18.62 -3.65
C THR A 18 -5.86 17.19 -3.51
N MET A 19 -6.63 16.18 -3.90
CA MET A 19 -6.17 14.78 -3.85
C MET A 19 -5.00 14.50 -4.80
N ILE A 20 -4.95 15.15 -5.96
CA ILE A 20 -3.84 15.04 -6.91
C ILE A 20 -2.56 15.66 -6.32
N LEU A 21 -2.67 16.82 -5.66
CA LEU A 21 -1.54 17.49 -5.01
C LEU A 21 -0.98 16.67 -3.85
N ILE A 22 -1.85 16.12 -2.99
CA ILE A 22 -1.46 15.20 -1.91
C ILE A 22 -0.74 13.97 -2.46
N ALA A 23 -1.25 13.38 -3.55
CA ALA A 23 -0.61 12.24 -4.19
C ALA A 23 0.78 12.59 -4.76
N ALA A 24 0.94 13.78 -5.34
CA ALA A 24 2.21 14.26 -5.86
C ALA A 24 3.23 14.49 -4.72
N LEU A 25 2.81 15.11 -3.62
CA LEU A 25 3.66 15.30 -2.42
C LEU A 25 4.11 13.94 -1.86
N HIS A 26 3.18 13.01 -1.67
CA HIS A 26 3.51 11.66 -1.22
C HIS A 26 4.48 10.97 -2.18
N PHE A 27 4.28 11.08 -3.49
CA PHE A 27 5.19 10.49 -4.48
C PHE A 27 6.59 11.10 -4.41
N ASN A 28 6.69 12.43 -4.36
CA ASN A 28 7.96 13.13 -4.31
C ASN A 28 8.77 12.72 -3.07
N GLU A 29 8.11 12.61 -1.93
CA GLU A 29 8.74 12.18 -0.67
C GLU A 29 9.15 10.70 -0.69
N ASN A 30 8.32 9.83 -1.28
CA ASN A 30 8.45 8.38 -1.10
C ASN A 30 8.96 7.61 -2.32
N ALA A 31 9.18 8.23 -3.48
CA ALA A 31 9.57 7.55 -4.72
C ALA A 31 10.93 6.85 -4.63
N ASN A 32 11.86 7.42 -3.87
CA ASN A 32 13.25 6.94 -3.77
C ASN A 32 13.54 6.17 -2.48
N ARG A 33 12.50 5.67 -1.80
CA ARG A 33 12.65 4.86 -0.58
C ARG A 33 13.61 3.70 -0.79
N VAL A 34 14.57 3.57 0.13
CA VAL A 34 15.57 2.51 0.10
C VAL A 34 15.00 1.20 0.63
N GLN A 35 15.71 0.10 0.35
CA GLN A 35 15.33 -1.22 0.83
C GLN A 35 15.57 -1.32 2.35
N GLY A 36 14.55 -1.75 3.09
CA GLY A 36 14.67 -1.95 4.53
C GLY A 36 15.64 -3.08 4.87
N VAL A 37 16.28 -2.95 6.03
CA VAL A 37 17.22 -3.93 6.58
C VAL A 37 16.74 -4.44 7.94
N THR A 38 17.08 -5.67 8.27
CA THR A 38 16.83 -6.25 9.60
C THR A 38 17.79 -5.65 10.63
N LYS A 39 17.58 -5.96 11.92
CA LYS A 39 18.50 -5.55 13.01
C LYS A 39 19.92 -6.06 12.82
N THR A 40 20.10 -7.13 12.05
CA THR A 40 21.41 -7.71 11.71
C THR A 40 22.00 -7.14 10.41
N GLY A 41 21.34 -6.18 9.77
CA GLY A 41 21.80 -5.53 8.54
C GLY A 41 21.41 -6.26 7.25
N GLU A 42 20.57 -7.30 7.31
CA GLU A 42 20.19 -8.08 6.12
C GLU A 42 19.01 -7.43 5.38
N ALA A 43 19.08 -7.41 4.06
CA ALA A 43 18.03 -6.81 3.23
C ALA A 43 16.69 -7.56 3.33
N MET A 44 15.59 -6.84 3.54
CA MET A 44 14.26 -7.42 3.74
C MET A 44 13.52 -7.69 2.43
N TYR A 45 12.84 -8.84 2.36
CA TYR A 45 12.03 -9.27 1.22
C TYR A 45 10.68 -9.84 1.66
N SER A 46 9.68 -9.72 0.78
CA SER A 46 8.35 -10.30 0.94
C SER A 46 8.01 -11.21 -0.24
N ILE A 47 7.22 -12.25 0.00
CA ILE A 47 6.75 -13.18 -1.02
C ILE A 47 5.37 -12.71 -1.51
N LYS A 48 5.19 -12.62 -2.83
CA LYS A 48 3.91 -12.30 -3.46
C LYS A 48 3.51 -13.41 -4.44
N TYR A 49 2.21 -13.59 -4.61
CA TYR A 49 1.62 -14.56 -5.53
C TYR A 49 0.72 -13.82 -6.54
N PRO A 50 1.28 -13.31 -7.65
CA PRO A 50 0.50 -12.57 -8.63
C PRO A 50 -0.52 -13.47 -9.34
N LYS A 51 -1.77 -12.99 -9.48
CA LYS A 51 -2.87 -13.75 -10.09
C LYS A 51 -2.53 -14.30 -11.49
N GLY A 52 -1.82 -13.52 -12.31
CA GLY A 52 -1.41 -13.91 -13.66
C GLY A 52 -0.31 -14.98 -13.75
N ARG A 53 0.29 -15.37 -12.63
CA ARG A 53 1.38 -16.37 -12.60
C ARG A 53 0.95 -17.75 -12.14
N LYS A 54 -0.36 -18.04 -12.14
CA LYS A 54 -0.93 -19.37 -11.83
C LYS A 54 -0.35 -20.00 -10.56
N GLY A 55 -0.19 -19.20 -9.49
CA GLY A 55 0.34 -19.65 -8.20
C GLY A 55 1.87 -19.59 -8.04
N ALA A 56 2.63 -19.19 -9.07
CA ALA A 56 4.08 -19.00 -8.90
C ALA A 56 4.41 -17.77 -8.04
N ALA A 57 5.23 -17.98 -7.01
CA ALA A 57 5.70 -16.95 -6.11
C ALA A 57 6.76 -16.03 -6.74
N VAL A 58 6.75 -14.77 -6.34
CA VAL A 58 7.79 -13.78 -6.67
C VAL A 58 8.28 -13.09 -5.40
N LEU A 59 9.59 -12.80 -5.33
CA LEU A 59 10.15 -11.96 -4.27
C LEU A 59 9.99 -10.49 -4.62
N ARG A 60 9.64 -9.69 -3.62
CA ARG A 60 9.56 -8.23 -3.69
C ARG A 60 10.41 -7.63 -2.58
N ARG A 61 11.22 -6.61 -2.90
CA ARG A 61 11.94 -5.82 -1.89
C ARG A 61 10.92 -5.18 -0.93
N VAL A 62 11.23 -5.23 0.36
CA VAL A 62 10.50 -4.45 1.37
C VAL A 62 11.25 -3.14 1.51
N LEU A 63 10.58 -2.03 1.18
CA LEU A 63 11.16 -0.70 1.36
C LEU A 63 10.92 -0.23 2.79
N GLU A 64 11.77 0.68 3.28
CA GLU A 64 11.57 1.37 4.56
C GLU A 64 10.19 2.02 4.64
N SER A 65 9.66 2.27 5.84
CA SER A 65 8.35 2.90 5.99
C SER A 65 8.26 4.24 5.26
N PRO A 66 7.10 4.60 4.68
CA PRO A 66 6.93 5.93 4.13
C PRO A 66 7.04 7.01 5.20
N THR A 67 7.52 8.18 4.81
CA THR A 67 7.49 9.41 5.60
C THR A 67 6.43 10.36 5.04
N TYR A 68 6.01 11.33 5.86
CA TYR A 68 4.98 12.31 5.53
C TYR A 68 5.34 13.72 6.03
N GLU A 69 6.64 14.03 6.12
CA GLU A 69 7.15 15.28 6.67
C GLU A 69 6.69 16.48 5.83
N LEU A 70 6.80 16.38 4.49
CA LEU A 70 6.34 17.44 3.58
C LEU A 70 4.83 17.64 3.66
N LEU A 71 4.08 16.53 3.78
CA LEU A 71 2.63 16.61 3.92
C LEU A 71 2.23 17.27 5.24
N ALA A 72 2.93 16.94 6.33
CA ALA A 72 2.68 17.49 7.65
C ALA A 72 2.96 19.01 7.70
N GLU A 73 4.02 19.48 7.04
CA GLU A 73 4.32 20.91 6.94
C GLU A 73 3.23 21.68 6.17
N VAL A 74 2.81 21.16 5.01
CA VAL A 74 1.73 21.76 4.21
C VAL A 74 0.41 21.77 4.97
N VAL A 75 0.06 20.66 5.62
CA VAL A 75 -1.15 20.58 6.45
C VAL A 75 -1.07 21.62 7.55
N LYS A 76 0.04 21.67 8.30
CA LYS A 76 0.23 22.65 9.38
C LYS A 76 0.00 24.08 8.89
N GLU A 77 0.65 24.50 7.80
CA GLU A 77 0.49 25.83 7.22
C GLU A 77 -0.95 26.11 6.74
N CYS A 78 -1.65 25.07 6.24
CA CYS A 78 -3.04 25.17 5.81
C CYS A 78 -4.05 25.15 6.98
N THR A 79 -3.73 24.47 8.08
CA THR A 79 -4.59 24.27 9.25
C THR A 79 -4.40 25.32 10.34
N ASP A 80 -3.36 26.16 10.26
CA ASP A 80 -3.19 27.33 11.13
C ASP A 80 -4.37 28.33 11.02
N LYS A 81 -5.32 28.11 10.10
CA LYS A 81 -6.53 28.93 9.94
C LYS A 81 -7.82 28.37 10.56
N GLU A 82 -7.90 27.12 10.98
CA GLU A 82 -9.00 26.63 11.82
C GLU A 82 -8.75 25.18 12.21
N ASN A 83 -8.79 24.89 13.50
CA ASN A 83 -8.63 23.56 14.08
C ASN A 83 -9.89 22.74 13.76
N VAL A 84 -9.95 22.13 12.58
CA VAL A 84 -11.04 21.21 12.23
C VAL A 84 -10.66 19.83 12.75
N GLU A 85 -11.04 19.56 14.00
CA GLU A 85 -11.15 18.19 14.51
C GLU A 85 -12.29 17.50 13.73
N ALA A 86 -11.95 16.87 12.61
CA ALA A 86 -12.89 16.02 11.90
C ALA A 86 -12.94 14.65 12.60
N GLU A 87 -13.91 14.48 13.50
CA GLU A 87 -14.28 13.15 13.99
C GLU A 87 -14.89 12.34 12.84
N PHE A 88 -14.05 11.53 12.17
CA PHE A 88 -14.56 10.50 11.27
C PHE A 88 -15.09 9.34 12.11
N ALA A 89 -16.42 9.20 12.15
CA ALA A 89 -17.04 7.99 12.69
C ALA A 89 -16.62 6.78 11.83
N VAL A 90 -15.69 5.97 12.34
CA VAL A 90 -15.28 4.72 11.70
C VAL A 90 -16.30 3.66 12.10
N GLU A 91 -17.27 3.39 11.22
CA GLU A 91 -18.12 2.22 11.39
C GLU A 91 -17.27 0.94 11.30
N PRO A 92 -17.46 -0.04 12.21
CA PRO A 92 -16.68 -1.27 12.19
C PRO A 92 -17.04 -2.09 10.94
N VAL A 93 -16.17 -2.03 9.93
CA VAL A 93 -16.28 -2.86 8.73
C VAL A 93 -15.94 -4.31 9.08
N ILE A 94 -16.89 -5.22 8.87
CA ILE A 94 -16.63 -6.66 8.96
C ILE A 94 -15.79 -7.07 7.75
N VAL A 95 -14.47 -7.22 7.95
CA VAL A 95 -13.54 -7.64 6.90
C VAL A 95 -13.56 -9.17 6.80
N PRO A 96 -13.92 -9.75 5.64
CA PRO A 96 -13.88 -11.20 5.46
C PRO A 96 -12.42 -11.71 5.50
N PRO A 97 -12.19 -12.95 5.95
CA PRO A 97 -10.86 -13.55 5.95
C PRO A 97 -10.23 -13.53 4.54
N PRO A 98 -8.92 -13.32 4.42
CA PRO A 98 -8.25 -13.36 3.13
C PRO A 98 -8.40 -14.76 2.52
N LEU A 99 -8.67 -14.83 1.21
CA LEU A 99 -8.89 -16.09 0.48
C LEU A 99 -7.77 -17.13 0.70
N CYS A 100 -6.54 -16.69 0.97
CA CYS A 100 -5.42 -17.59 1.23
C CYS A 100 -5.53 -18.36 2.56
N ALA A 101 -6.35 -17.89 3.50
CA ALA A 101 -6.55 -18.53 4.81
C ALA A 101 -7.09 -19.97 4.70
N GLN A 102 -7.76 -20.31 3.59
CA GLN A 102 -8.31 -21.65 3.35
C GLN A 102 -7.26 -22.66 2.84
N PHE A 103 -6.02 -22.24 2.55
CA PHE A 103 -4.99 -23.11 1.99
C PHE A 103 -3.87 -23.43 3.01
N PRO A 104 -3.24 -24.61 2.91
CA PRO A 104 -2.06 -24.94 3.71
C PRO A 104 -0.92 -23.97 3.39
N HIS A 105 -0.35 -23.34 4.41
CA HIS A 105 0.82 -22.50 4.27
C HIS A 105 2.07 -23.35 4.52
N PRO A 106 2.95 -23.53 3.52
CA PRO A 106 4.20 -24.24 3.72
C PRO A 106 5.09 -23.48 4.72
N GLU A 107 5.97 -24.22 5.40
CA GLU A 107 6.97 -23.64 6.30
C GLU A 107 7.87 -22.68 5.51
N LYS A 108 8.11 -21.50 6.10
CA LYS A 108 8.72 -20.36 5.41
C LYS A 108 10.15 -20.68 4.97
N ALA A 109 10.93 -21.38 5.79
CA ALA A 109 12.32 -21.72 5.47
C ALA A 109 12.42 -22.70 4.30
N ASP A 110 11.53 -23.67 4.22
CA ASP A 110 11.48 -24.64 3.11
C ASP A 110 11.13 -23.96 1.78
N PHE A 111 10.18 -23.01 1.81
CA PHE A 111 9.81 -22.26 0.62
C PHE A 111 10.93 -21.33 0.12
N VAL A 112 11.68 -20.73 1.06
CA VAL A 112 12.86 -19.90 0.75
C VAL A 112 13.97 -20.75 0.12
N LYS A 113 14.28 -21.93 0.68
CA LYS A 113 15.28 -22.86 0.13
C LYS A 113 14.93 -23.31 -1.30
N GLN A 114 13.67 -23.69 -1.53
CA GLN A 114 13.19 -24.10 -2.85
C GLN A 114 13.37 -22.96 -3.87
N HIS A 115 13.01 -21.72 -3.50
CA HIS A 115 13.18 -20.55 -4.36
C HIS A 115 14.64 -20.32 -4.73
N LEU A 116 15.55 -20.33 -3.74
CA LEU A 116 16.98 -20.11 -3.96
C LEU A 116 17.61 -21.23 -4.81
N SER A 117 17.18 -22.47 -4.66
CA SER A 117 17.66 -23.60 -5.48
C SER A 117 17.35 -23.42 -6.96
N ARG A 118 16.20 -22.83 -7.29
CA ARG A 118 15.72 -22.65 -8.66
C ARG A 118 16.48 -21.58 -9.43
N PHE A 119 17.08 -20.62 -8.73
CA PHE A 119 17.81 -19.48 -9.32
C PHE A 119 19.33 -19.59 -9.22
N LYS A 120 19.86 -20.71 -8.73
CA LYS A 120 21.28 -21.04 -8.94
C LYS A 120 21.48 -21.35 -10.42
N LYS A 121 22.05 -20.40 -11.18
CA LYS A 121 22.64 -20.68 -12.49
C LYS A 121 23.84 -21.62 -12.31
N LYS A 122 24.02 -22.56 -13.25
CA LYS A 122 25.25 -23.34 -13.43
C LYS A 122 26.42 -22.43 -13.78
#